data_AF-A0A4Y2PCQ3-F1
#
_entry.id   AF-A0A4Y2PCQ3-F1
#
_cell.length_a   1.000
_cell.length_b   1.000
_cell.length_c   1.000
_cell.angle_alpha   90.00
_cell.angle_beta   90.00
_cell.angle_gamma   90.00
#
_symmetry.space_group_name_H-M   'P 1'
#
loop_
_entity.id
_entity.type
_entity.pdbx_description
1 polymer ?
#
loop_
_entity_poly.entity_id
_entity_poly.type
_entity_poly.pdbx_seq_one_letter_code
_entity_poly.pdbx_strand_id
1 'polypeptide(L)'
;ELSPTTDTNRVKSLMNLLDCLFDDYSWVEGMPERQTLIYIKCCFLFATIWSLCATTNEEARLELDLIFQELLKGKLSPEIYKMCRLTEGKTHDTTLELDNLFPAEGHIFDYQYIKEGDGDVPGRWVEWKEEVSKAPAISKEAQVNQIIVSTVDTIRYTVLMSLLVNHGKPALFVGPTGTGKSIYITDFLLNGIDNNIYKPLFINFSAQTSAGQTQNIIMGKLDKRRKGVYGPPLGQRMVRLFQFLLLLFLFFVGYRLSQNCVQALNNN
;
A
#
# COMPACT_ATOMS: atom_id res chain seq x y z
N GLU A 1 12.50 10.75 -2.82
CA GLU A 1 11.67 11.94 -3.12
C GLU A 1 10.48 11.94 -2.18
N LEU A 2 10.23 13.02 -1.46
CA LEU A 2 9.16 13.12 -0.47
C LEU A 2 7.89 13.62 -1.13
N SER A 3 6.77 12.93 -0.93
CA SER A 3 5.45 13.45 -1.31
C SER A 3 4.86 14.26 -0.17
N PRO A 4 4.46 15.53 -0.39
CA PRO A 4 3.79 16.30 0.64
C PRO A 4 2.48 15.61 1.02
N THR A 5 2.38 15.18 2.28
CA THR A 5 1.26 14.38 2.76
C THR A 5 0.67 15.04 3.99
N THR A 6 -0.61 15.40 3.91
CA THR A 6 -1.38 15.94 5.04
C THR A 6 -1.68 14.85 6.06
N ASP A 7 -1.80 15.20 7.34
CA ASP A 7 -2.12 14.23 8.40
C ASP A 7 -3.44 13.49 8.16
N THR A 8 -4.45 14.16 7.61
CA THR A 8 -5.72 13.54 7.20
C THR A 8 -5.52 12.40 6.18
N ASN A 9 -4.59 12.57 5.24
CA ASN A 9 -4.29 11.53 4.24
C ASN A 9 -3.51 10.36 4.86
N ARG A 10 -2.64 10.63 5.84
CA ARG A 10 -1.94 9.57 6.59
C ARG A 10 -2.93 8.71 7.38
N VAL A 11 -3.88 9.33 8.08
CA VAL A 11 -4.93 8.62 8.82
C VAL A 11 -5.85 7.85 7.88
N LYS A 12 -6.24 8.43 6.73
CA LYS A 12 -7.01 7.70 5.70
C LYS A 12 -6.24 6.49 5.17
N SER A 13 -4.94 6.62 4.96
CA SER A 13 -4.08 5.52 4.52
C SER A 13 -4.04 4.39 5.57
N LEU A 14 -3.89 4.75 6.86
CA LEU A 14 -3.94 3.82 7.98
C LEU A 14 -5.24 3.02 7.99
N MET A 15 -6.38 3.71 7.94
CA MET A 15 -7.70 3.06 7.96
C MET A 15 -7.91 2.17 6.72
N ASN A 16 -7.47 2.61 5.54
CA ASN A 16 -7.56 1.79 4.34
C ASN A 16 -6.72 0.52 4.44
N LEU A 17 -5.50 0.58 5.00
CA LEU A 17 -4.67 -0.60 5.20
C LEU A 17 -5.28 -1.55 6.21
N LEU A 18 -5.81 -1.04 7.33
CA LEU A 18 -6.52 -1.84 8.33
C LEU A 18 -7.73 -2.55 7.73
N ASP A 19 -8.56 -1.84 6.95
CA ASP A 19 -9.69 -2.43 6.25
C ASP A 19 -9.26 -3.59 5.34
N CYS A 20 -8.13 -3.44 4.63
CA CYS A 20 -7.60 -4.50 3.77
C CYS A 20 -7.04 -5.68 4.55
N LEU A 21 -6.51 -5.47 5.75
CA LEU A 21 -5.95 -6.53 6.59
C LEU A 21 -7.05 -7.32 7.32
N PHE A 22 -8.19 -6.69 7.59
CA PHE A 22 -9.36 -7.29 8.25
C PHE A 22 -10.43 -7.78 7.28
N ASP A 23 -10.07 -7.95 6.02
CA ASP A 23 -10.97 -8.35 4.93
C ASP A 23 -11.60 -9.74 5.11
N ASP A 24 -10.81 -10.69 5.64
CA ASP A 24 -11.21 -12.06 5.86
C ASP A 24 -11.41 -12.36 7.35
N TYR A 25 -12.66 -12.25 7.81
CA TYR A 25 -13.06 -12.59 9.18
C TYR A 25 -12.96 -14.09 9.47
N SER A 26 -13.00 -14.95 8.46
CA SER A 26 -12.88 -16.40 8.66
C SER A 26 -11.51 -16.77 9.23
N TRP A 27 -10.49 -15.93 8.98
CA TRP A 27 -9.15 -16.10 9.53
C TRP A 27 -9.11 -16.05 11.05
N VAL A 28 -9.95 -15.22 11.67
CA VAL A 28 -9.99 -15.05 13.14
C VAL A 28 -11.17 -15.77 13.79
N GLU A 29 -12.03 -16.39 13.00
CA GLU A 29 -13.21 -17.09 13.47
C GLU A 29 -12.80 -18.32 14.30
N GLY A 30 -13.20 -18.34 15.58
CA GLY A 30 -12.84 -19.42 16.51
C GLY A 30 -11.46 -19.28 17.16
N MET A 31 -10.69 -18.23 16.85
CA MET A 31 -9.45 -17.95 17.58
C MET A 31 -9.74 -17.50 19.03
N PRO A 32 -8.93 -17.93 20.02
CA PRO A 32 -8.97 -17.37 21.37
C PRO A 32 -8.84 -15.84 21.38
N GLU A 33 -9.44 -15.19 22.37
CA GLU A 33 -9.41 -13.73 22.51
C GLU A 33 -7.97 -13.17 22.53
N ARG A 34 -7.07 -13.84 23.25
CA ARG A 34 -5.63 -13.47 23.31
C ARG A 34 -5.00 -13.47 21.92
N GLN A 35 -5.24 -14.51 21.12
CA GLN A 35 -4.69 -14.63 19.77
C GLN A 35 -5.29 -13.55 18.86
N THR A 36 -6.61 -13.38 18.90
CA THR A 36 -7.30 -12.32 18.14
C THR A 36 -6.74 -10.93 18.46
N LEU A 37 -6.46 -10.64 19.74
CA LEU A 37 -5.87 -9.38 20.15
C LEU A 37 -4.44 -9.20 19.62
N ILE A 38 -3.62 -10.26 19.64
CA ILE A 38 -2.26 -10.23 19.05
C ILE A 38 -2.35 -9.92 17.55
N TYR A 39 -3.21 -10.61 16.81
CA TYR A 39 -3.43 -10.39 15.38
C TYR A 39 -3.80 -8.94 15.08
N ILE A 40 -4.81 -8.40 15.78
CA ILE A 40 -5.26 -7.01 15.60
C ILE A 40 -4.14 -6.02 15.87
N LYS A 41 -3.35 -6.23 16.94
CA LYS A 41 -2.21 -5.38 17.28
C LYS A 41 -1.12 -5.43 16.19
N CYS A 42 -0.79 -6.61 15.66
CA CYS A 42 0.19 -6.77 14.59
C CYS A 42 -0.28 -6.10 13.28
N CYS A 43 -1.54 -6.29 12.90
CA CYS A 43 -2.13 -5.60 11.75
C CYS A 43 -2.09 -4.07 11.92
N PHE A 44 -2.41 -3.57 13.12
CA PHE A 44 -2.33 -2.14 13.42
C PHE A 44 -0.90 -1.61 13.32
N LEU A 45 0.08 -2.35 13.84
CA LEU A 45 1.49 -1.97 13.74
C LEU A 45 1.96 -1.93 12.28
N PHE A 46 1.68 -2.97 11.49
CA PHE A 46 2.02 -3.00 10.06
C PHE A 46 1.36 -1.85 9.30
N ALA A 47 0.05 -1.64 9.51
CA ALA A 47 -0.68 -0.56 8.86
C ALA A 47 -0.12 0.81 9.25
N THR A 48 0.32 1.00 10.50
CA THR A 48 0.91 2.25 11.00
C THR A 48 2.24 2.56 10.31
N ILE A 49 3.14 1.58 10.23
CA ILE A 49 4.44 1.71 9.56
C ILE A 49 4.25 2.10 8.09
N TRP A 50 3.36 1.39 7.38
CA TRP A 50 3.14 1.59 5.94
C TRP A 50 2.11 2.69 5.61
N SER A 51 1.64 3.46 6.59
CA SER A 51 0.80 4.64 6.39
C SER A 51 1.42 5.93 6.95
N LEU A 52 1.57 6.02 8.28
CA LEU A 52 2.04 7.22 8.96
C LEU A 52 3.52 7.47 8.67
N CYS A 53 4.30 6.39 8.57
CA CYS A 53 5.75 6.42 8.39
C CYS A 53 6.19 6.21 6.93
N ALA A 54 5.26 5.97 6.00
CA ALA A 54 5.62 5.65 4.62
C ALA A 54 6.24 6.83 3.86
N THR A 55 5.80 8.06 4.16
CA THR A 55 6.16 9.28 3.42
C THR A 55 7.31 10.05 4.09
N THR A 56 8.30 9.33 4.62
CA THR A 56 9.47 9.88 5.31
C THR A 56 10.75 9.61 4.53
N ASN A 57 11.85 10.28 4.90
CA ASN A 57 13.18 10.05 4.31
C ASN A 57 13.93 8.95 5.09
N GLU A 58 15.09 8.53 4.58
CA GLU A 58 15.89 7.46 5.19
C GLU A 58 16.34 7.81 6.61
N GLU A 59 16.78 9.05 6.85
CA GLU A 59 17.16 9.53 8.19
C GLU A 59 16.00 9.43 9.18
N ALA A 60 14.81 9.93 8.83
CA ALA A 60 13.64 9.86 9.70
C ALA A 60 13.13 8.42 9.87
N ARG A 61 13.39 7.50 8.93
CA ARG A 61 13.08 6.07 9.13
C ARG A 61 13.92 5.47 10.25
N LEU A 62 15.21 5.85 10.36
CA LEU A 62 16.06 5.42 11.47
C LEU A 62 15.59 5.99 12.81
N GLU A 63 15.19 7.27 12.83
CA GLU A 63 14.63 7.89 14.04
C GLU A 63 13.31 7.23 14.46
N LEU A 64 12.41 6.95 13.49
CA LEU A 64 11.15 6.27 13.74
C LEU A 64 11.37 4.83 14.21
N ASP A 65 12.32 4.11 13.62
CA ASP A 65 12.68 2.77 14.08
C ASP A 65 13.02 2.77 15.58
N LEU A 66 13.89 3.69 16.02
CA LEU A 66 14.23 3.86 17.44
C LEU A 66 13.01 4.18 18.30
N ILE A 67 12.16 5.12 17.86
CA ILE A 67 10.92 5.47 18.58
C ILE A 67 10.03 4.23 18.75
N PHE A 68 9.76 3.49 17.69
CA PHE A 68 8.88 2.32 17.73
C PHE A 68 9.47 1.21 18.61
N GLN A 69 10.77 0.96 18.52
CA GLN A 69 11.47 -0.03 19.36
C GLN A 69 11.32 0.29 20.86
N GLU A 70 11.47 1.55 21.25
CA GLU A 70 11.31 1.98 22.64
C GLU A 70 9.84 2.01 23.10
N LEU A 71 8.92 2.45 22.23
CA LEU A 71 7.49 2.41 22.49
C LEU A 71 7.01 0.99 22.77
N LEU A 72 7.42 0.03 21.95
CA LEU A 72 7.02 -1.38 22.07
C LEU A 72 7.61 -2.04 23.32
N LYS A 73 8.80 -1.61 23.76
CA LYS A 73 9.42 -2.05 25.04
C LYS A 73 8.79 -1.39 26.28
N GLY A 74 7.87 -0.44 26.10
CA GLY A 74 7.20 0.26 27.21
C GLY A 74 8.08 1.25 27.97
N LYS A 75 9.30 1.53 27.48
CA LYS A 75 10.28 2.40 28.14
C LYS A 75 10.88 3.35 27.13
N LEU A 76 10.42 4.60 27.20
CA LEU A 76 10.96 5.69 26.40
C LEU A 76 12.13 6.35 27.13
N SER A 77 13.22 6.54 26.41
CA SER A 77 14.40 7.26 26.86
C SER A 77 14.13 8.78 26.91
N PRO A 78 14.82 9.52 27.80
CA PRO A 78 14.73 10.99 27.85
C PRO A 78 15.01 11.64 26.49
N GLU A 79 15.89 11.05 25.70
CA GLU A 79 16.22 11.46 24.35
C GLU A 79 14.99 11.42 23.42
N ILE A 80 14.23 10.32 23.44
CA ILE A 80 13.00 10.19 22.64
C ILE A 80 11.90 11.12 23.14
N TYR A 81 11.75 11.32 24.45
CA TYR A 81 10.83 12.32 24.99
C TYR A 81 11.12 13.71 24.45
N LYS A 82 12.40 14.12 24.47
CA LYS A 82 12.84 15.41 23.93
C LYS A 82 12.61 15.51 22.43
N MET A 83 12.96 14.45 21.68
CA MET A 83 12.82 14.39 20.22
C MET A 83 11.36 14.51 19.77
N CYS A 84 10.46 13.78 20.43
CA CYS A 84 9.03 13.78 20.14
C CYS A 84 8.28 14.96 20.77
N ARG A 85 8.97 15.82 21.54
CA ARG A 85 8.38 16.93 22.32
C ARG A 85 7.27 16.45 23.27
N LEU A 86 7.45 15.26 23.84
CA LEU A 86 6.55 14.67 24.82
C LEU A 86 6.94 15.15 26.22
N THR A 87 5.96 15.25 27.13
CA THR A 87 6.25 15.50 28.54
C THR A 87 6.66 14.19 29.21
N GLU A 88 7.84 14.17 29.83
CA GLU A 88 8.31 13.02 30.62
C GLU A 88 7.23 12.56 31.62
N GLY A 89 6.93 11.26 31.64
CA GLY A 89 5.96 10.67 32.57
C GLY A 89 4.47 10.82 32.20
N LYS A 90 4.14 11.42 31.04
CA LYS A 90 2.74 11.45 30.52
C LYS A 90 2.41 10.34 29.52
N THR A 91 3.33 9.41 29.27
CA THR A 91 3.03 8.28 28.41
C THR A 91 2.28 7.24 29.23
N HIS A 92 1.15 6.76 28.70
CA HIS A 92 0.54 5.55 29.23
C HIS A 92 1.56 4.40 29.15
N ASP A 93 1.38 3.36 29.96
CA ASP A 93 2.15 2.13 29.79
C ASP A 93 1.94 1.63 28.36
N THR A 94 2.96 1.82 27.52
CA THR A 94 2.96 1.40 26.12
C THR A 94 3.50 -0.01 25.96
N THR A 95 3.76 -0.72 27.06
CA THR A 95 4.22 -2.12 27.02
C THR A 95 3.15 -2.92 26.30
N LEU A 96 3.37 -3.10 25.01
CA LEU A 96 2.63 -4.04 24.23
C LEU A 96 3.28 -5.38 24.58
N GLU A 97 2.65 -6.10 25.51
CA GLU A 97 2.84 -7.55 25.65
C GLU A 97 2.39 -8.19 24.32
N LEU A 98 3.26 -8.11 23.34
CA LEU A 98 3.13 -8.68 22.02
C LEU A 98 4.04 -9.89 22.04
N ASP A 99 3.44 -11.07 22.19
CA ASP A 99 4.15 -12.34 22.02
C ASP A 99 4.64 -12.54 20.56
N ASN A 100 4.38 -11.59 19.67
CA ASN A 100 4.69 -11.60 18.23
C ASN A 100 5.18 -10.24 17.71
N LEU A 101 6.22 -9.69 18.36
CA LEU A 101 6.94 -8.54 17.82
C LEU A 101 7.81 -8.94 16.62
N PHE A 102 8.18 -7.96 15.79
CA PHE A 102 9.19 -8.17 14.76
C PHE A 102 10.51 -8.67 15.40
N PRO A 103 11.32 -9.46 14.68
CA PRO A 103 12.61 -9.93 15.19
C PRO A 103 13.52 -8.78 15.65
N ALA A 104 14.35 -9.06 16.65
CA ALA A 104 15.23 -8.05 17.26
C ALA A 104 16.34 -7.54 16.33
N GLU A 105 16.62 -8.28 15.25
CA GLU A 105 17.62 -7.92 14.24
C GLU A 105 16.95 -7.08 13.15
N GLY A 106 17.57 -5.98 12.70
CA GLY A 106 17.03 -5.14 11.62
C GLY A 106 16.02 -4.06 12.04
N HIS A 107 15.51 -3.32 11.06
CA HIS A 107 14.59 -2.20 11.28
C HIS A 107 13.13 -2.61 11.08
N ILE A 108 12.18 -1.88 11.70
CA ILE A 108 10.74 -2.12 11.55
C ILE A 108 10.25 -2.10 10.09
N PHE A 109 10.97 -1.42 9.19
CA PHE A 109 10.66 -1.32 7.76
C PHE A 109 11.13 -2.53 6.95
N ASP A 110 11.93 -3.41 7.55
CA ASP A 110 12.47 -4.60 6.89
C ASP A 110 11.54 -5.81 6.94
N TYR A 111 10.40 -5.67 7.61
CA TYR A 111 9.44 -6.74 7.85
C TYR A 111 8.09 -6.54 7.16
N GLN A 112 7.51 -7.65 6.72
CA GLN A 112 6.13 -7.81 6.29
C GLN A 112 5.38 -8.64 7.33
N TYR A 113 4.16 -8.23 7.69
CA TYR A 113 3.25 -9.09 8.44
C TYR A 113 2.41 -9.92 7.48
N ILE A 114 2.39 -11.24 7.66
CA ILE A 114 1.56 -12.15 6.86
C ILE A 114 0.63 -12.97 7.73
N LYS A 115 -0.53 -13.32 7.16
CA LYS A 115 -1.56 -14.17 7.78
C LYS A 115 -1.16 -15.65 7.70
N GLU A 116 -0.01 -15.99 8.27
CA GLU A 116 0.47 -17.36 8.43
C GLU A 116 0.96 -17.50 9.87
N GLY A 117 0.15 -18.13 10.74
CA GLY A 117 0.52 -18.35 12.14
C GLY A 117 1.36 -19.61 12.34
N ASP A 118 2.03 -19.69 13.49
CA ASP A 118 2.70 -20.90 13.98
C ASP A 118 2.18 -21.24 15.38
N GLY A 119 1.60 -22.43 15.53
CA GLY A 119 1.01 -22.90 16.78
C GLY A 119 0.01 -21.89 17.39
N ASP A 120 0.38 -21.35 18.55
CA ASP A 120 -0.45 -20.44 19.35
C ASP A 120 -0.34 -18.96 18.95
N VAL A 121 0.50 -18.61 17.96
CA VAL A 121 0.75 -17.22 17.56
C VAL A 121 0.14 -16.95 16.17
N PRO A 122 -0.85 -16.06 16.06
CA PRO A 122 -1.48 -15.74 14.78
C PRO A 122 -0.60 -14.79 13.95
N GLY A 123 -0.36 -15.20 12.70
CA GLY A 123 0.49 -14.49 11.74
C GLY A 123 1.97 -14.48 12.12
N ARG A 124 2.81 -14.07 11.18
CA ARG A 124 4.26 -13.98 11.37
C ARG A 124 4.86 -12.78 10.65
N TRP A 125 5.97 -12.29 11.18
CA TRP A 125 6.79 -11.27 10.52
C TRP A 125 7.85 -11.94 9.66
N VAL A 126 7.96 -11.50 8.41
CA VAL A 126 8.91 -12.05 7.43
C VAL A 126 9.77 -10.93 6.89
N GLU A 127 11.07 -11.16 6.77
CA GLU A 127 11.95 -10.18 6.13
C GLU A 127 11.63 -10.06 4.63
N TRP A 128 11.58 -8.83 4.13
CA TRP A 128 11.42 -8.61 2.68
C TRP A 128 12.55 -9.24 1.86
N LYS A 129 13.75 -9.38 2.43
CA LYS A 129 14.92 -10.00 1.76
C LYS A 129 14.71 -11.49 1.50
N GLU A 130 14.04 -12.21 2.39
CA GLU A 130 13.71 -13.62 2.18
C GLU A 130 12.78 -13.78 0.97
N GLU A 131 11.82 -12.87 0.81
CA GLU A 131 10.93 -12.87 -0.36
C GLU A 131 11.67 -12.55 -1.67
N VAL A 132 12.70 -11.70 -1.63
CA VAL A 132 13.59 -11.48 -2.79
C VAL A 132 14.26 -12.76 -3.23
N SER A 133 14.72 -13.59 -2.30
CA SER A 133 15.40 -14.84 -2.61
C SER A 133 14.49 -15.89 -3.27
N LYS A 134 13.17 -15.79 -3.05
CA LYS A 134 12.15 -16.67 -3.64
C LYS A 134 11.69 -16.21 -5.03
N ALA A 135 12.08 -15.01 -5.47
CA ALA A 135 11.67 -14.47 -6.75
C ALA A 135 12.18 -15.34 -7.92
N PRO A 136 11.37 -15.52 -9.00
CA PRO A 136 11.75 -16.35 -10.12
C PRO A 136 13.02 -15.85 -10.81
N ALA A 137 13.88 -16.77 -11.24
CA ALA A 137 15.09 -16.43 -11.96
C ALA A 137 14.76 -15.75 -13.30
N ILE A 138 15.53 -14.70 -13.62
CA ILE A 138 15.40 -13.99 -14.89
C ILE A 138 15.83 -14.94 -16.02
N SER A 139 14.93 -15.18 -16.98
CA SER A 139 15.24 -15.99 -18.17
C SER A 139 16.39 -15.36 -18.97
N LYS A 140 17.30 -16.21 -19.48
CA LYS A 140 18.46 -15.76 -20.28
C LYS A 140 18.04 -15.22 -21.66
N GLU A 141 16.83 -15.55 -22.09
CA GLU A 141 16.21 -15.13 -23.33
C GLU A 141 15.41 -13.82 -23.18
N ALA A 142 15.24 -13.31 -21.95
CA ALA A 142 14.51 -12.08 -21.69
C ALA A 142 15.24 -10.89 -22.33
N GLN A 143 14.49 -10.05 -23.04
CA GLN A 143 15.04 -8.81 -23.57
C GLN A 143 15.40 -7.88 -22.41
N VAL A 144 16.58 -7.25 -22.47
CA VAL A 144 17.11 -6.41 -21.38
C VAL A 144 16.13 -5.31 -20.93
N ASN A 145 15.34 -4.77 -21.87
CA ASN A 145 14.31 -3.76 -21.63
C ASN A 145 13.05 -4.28 -20.91
N GLN A 146 12.89 -5.60 -20.74
CA GLN A 146 11.76 -6.24 -20.07
C GLN A 146 12.15 -6.87 -18.73
N ILE A 147 13.44 -6.83 -18.36
CA ILE A 147 13.92 -7.41 -17.11
C ILE A 147 13.55 -6.47 -15.95
N ILE A 148 12.67 -6.95 -15.08
CA ILE A 148 12.37 -6.32 -13.79
C ILE A 148 13.19 -7.06 -12.73
N VAL A 149 14.18 -6.38 -12.17
CA VAL A 149 14.98 -6.95 -11.08
C VAL A 149 14.13 -6.91 -9.81
N SER A 150 13.93 -8.08 -9.20
CA SER A 150 13.26 -8.19 -7.91
C SER A 150 14.16 -7.61 -6.83
N THR A 151 13.94 -6.35 -6.50
CA THR A 151 14.55 -5.69 -5.34
C THR A 151 13.59 -5.71 -4.16
N VAL A 152 14.12 -5.46 -2.96
CA VAL A 152 13.31 -5.30 -1.74
C VAL A 152 12.17 -4.29 -1.95
N ASP A 153 12.46 -3.15 -2.60
CA ASP A 153 11.44 -2.14 -2.87
C ASP A 153 10.39 -2.61 -3.87
N THR A 154 10.79 -3.34 -4.91
CA THR A 154 9.85 -3.88 -5.90
C THR A 154 8.88 -4.87 -5.25
N ILE A 155 9.36 -5.72 -4.35
CA ILE A 155 8.51 -6.66 -3.61
C ILE A 155 7.59 -5.93 -2.63
N ARG A 156 8.13 -5.01 -1.82
CA ARG A 156 7.34 -4.16 -0.92
C ARG A 156 6.19 -3.49 -1.65
N TYR A 157 6.47 -2.83 -2.78
CA TYR A 157 5.44 -2.17 -3.57
C TYR A 157 4.46 -3.17 -4.18
N THR A 158 4.92 -4.33 -4.65
CA THR A 158 4.04 -5.37 -5.21
C THR A 158 3.05 -5.89 -4.19
N VAL A 159 3.50 -6.16 -2.96
CA VAL A 159 2.64 -6.60 -1.85
C VAL A 159 1.63 -5.52 -1.49
N LEU A 160 2.07 -4.28 -1.26
CA LEU A 160 1.18 -3.17 -0.91
C LEU A 160 0.19 -2.86 -2.05
N MET A 161 0.63 -2.92 -3.30
CA MET A 161 -0.23 -2.80 -4.47
C MET A 161 -1.28 -3.90 -4.46
N SER A 162 -0.89 -5.17 -4.37
CA SER A 162 -1.82 -6.30 -4.33
C SER A 162 -2.89 -6.12 -3.25
N LEU A 163 -2.46 -5.77 -2.04
CA LEU A 163 -3.36 -5.52 -0.92
C LEU A 163 -4.39 -4.41 -1.23
N LEU A 164 -3.94 -3.26 -1.74
CA LEU A 164 -4.83 -2.12 -2.02
C LEU A 164 -5.69 -2.35 -3.27
N VAL A 165 -5.15 -2.97 -4.32
CA VAL A 165 -5.82 -3.24 -5.59
C VAL A 165 -6.96 -4.23 -5.40
N ASN A 166 -6.72 -5.32 -4.65
CA ASN A 166 -7.74 -6.34 -4.40
C ASN A 166 -8.95 -5.76 -3.65
N HIS A 167 -8.69 -4.80 -2.76
CA HIS A 167 -9.70 -4.09 -1.97
C HIS A 167 -10.26 -2.83 -2.63
N GLY A 168 -9.80 -2.49 -3.84
CA GLY A 168 -10.25 -1.29 -4.56
C GLY A 168 -9.89 0.03 -3.87
N LYS A 169 -8.83 0.05 -3.07
CA LYS A 169 -8.34 1.24 -2.37
C LYS A 169 -7.36 2.01 -3.26
N PRO A 170 -7.51 3.34 -3.41
CA PRO A 170 -6.59 4.17 -4.18
C PRO A 170 -5.21 4.30 -3.51
N ALA A 171 -4.16 4.38 -4.33
CA ALA A 171 -2.77 4.42 -3.88
C ALA A 171 -1.93 5.40 -4.72
N LEU A 172 -0.98 6.08 -4.09
CA LEU A 172 -0.03 6.97 -4.77
C LEU A 172 1.38 6.41 -4.61
N PHE A 173 2.06 6.18 -5.73
CA PHE A 173 3.44 5.71 -5.73
C PHE A 173 4.36 6.86 -6.12
N VAL A 174 5.22 7.24 -5.19
CA VAL A 174 6.20 8.32 -5.35
C VAL A 174 7.61 7.77 -5.27
N GLY A 175 8.53 8.38 -6.00
CA GLY A 175 9.94 8.00 -5.98
C GLY A 175 10.70 8.70 -7.10
N PRO A 176 12.04 8.70 -7.02
CA PRO A 176 12.88 9.45 -7.96
C PRO A 176 12.72 8.95 -9.39
N THR A 177 12.97 9.81 -10.37
CA THR A 177 12.93 9.46 -11.80
C THR A 177 13.95 8.38 -12.15
N GLY A 178 13.68 7.60 -13.19
CA GLY A 178 14.60 6.56 -13.68
C GLY A 178 14.64 5.25 -12.86
N THR A 179 13.81 5.09 -11.84
CA THR A 179 13.78 3.87 -10.98
C THR A 179 12.84 2.76 -11.45
N GLY A 180 12.41 2.78 -12.71
CA GLY A 180 11.56 1.70 -13.26
C GLY A 180 10.13 1.66 -12.72
N LYS A 181 9.66 2.70 -12.02
CA LYS A 181 8.31 2.75 -11.41
C LYS A 181 7.17 2.41 -12.35
N SER A 182 7.16 3.00 -13.54
CA SER A 182 6.14 2.70 -14.54
C SER A 182 6.22 1.25 -15.02
N ILE A 183 7.42 0.65 -15.05
CA ILE A 183 7.64 -0.70 -15.56
C ILE A 183 7.04 -1.71 -14.59
N TYR A 184 7.41 -1.69 -13.31
CA TYR A 184 6.90 -2.67 -12.35
C TYR A 184 5.41 -2.48 -12.04
N ILE A 185 4.88 -1.25 -12.06
CA ILE A 185 3.44 -1.03 -11.89
C ILE A 185 2.66 -1.56 -13.10
N THR A 186 3.16 -1.33 -14.32
CA THR A 186 2.53 -1.83 -15.54
C THR A 186 2.56 -3.35 -15.58
N ASP A 187 3.69 -3.95 -15.24
CA ASP A 187 3.83 -5.41 -15.14
C ASP A 187 2.89 -6.01 -14.10
N PHE A 188 2.82 -5.42 -12.90
CA PHE A 188 1.88 -5.84 -11.87
C PHE A 188 0.42 -5.79 -12.37
N LEU A 189 0.03 -4.72 -13.07
CA LEU A 189 -1.33 -4.57 -13.59
C LEU A 189 -1.67 -5.50 -14.76
N LEU A 190 -0.68 -5.92 -15.55
CA LEU A 190 -0.87 -6.79 -16.71
C LEU A 190 -0.71 -8.28 -16.36
N ASN A 191 0.18 -8.62 -15.45
CA ASN A 191 0.61 -9.98 -15.17
C ASN A 191 0.43 -10.40 -13.71
N GLY A 192 0.39 -9.44 -12.77
CA GLY A 192 0.31 -9.69 -11.33
C GLY A 192 -1.09 -9.74 -10.73
N ILE A 193 -2.13 -9.39 -11.51
CA ILE A 193 -3.54 -9.41 -11.06
C ILE A 193 -4.39 -10.30 -11.96
N ASP A 194 -5.51 -10.79 -11.43
CA ASP A 194 -6.47 -11.58 -12.21
C ASP A 194 -7.14 -10.71 -13.28
N ASN A 195 -6.68 -10.84 -14.52
CA ASN A 195 -7.19 -10.11 -15.69
C ASN A 195 -8.65 -10.44 -16.04
N ASN A 196 -9.24 -11.49 -15.46
CA ASN A 196 -10.67 -11.77 -15.63
C ASN A 196 -11.52 -10.86 -14.75
N ILE A 197 -11.00 -10.50 -13.57
CA ILE A 197 -11.67 -9.64 -12.60
C ILE A 197 -11.27 -8.18 -12.82
N TYR A 198 -9.98 -7.90 -12.98
CA TYR A 198 -9.44 -6.54 -13.06
C TYR A 198 -8.98 -6.21 -14.49
N LYS A 199 -9.47 -5.09 -15.02
CA LYS A 199 -9.06 -4.54 -16.31
C LYS A 199 -8.26 -3.26 -16.10
N PRO A 200 -6.95 -3.26 -16.43
CA PRO A 200 -6.16 -2.05 -16.35
C PRO A 200 -6.50 -1.07 -17.48
N LEU A 201 -6.51 0.22 -17.14
CA LEU A 201 -6.63 1.33 -18.08
C LEU A 201 -5.48 2.30 -17.83
N PHE A 202 -4.59 2.36 -18.80
CA PHE A 202 -3.43 3.24 -18.80
C PHE A 202 -3.80 4.61 -19.36
N ILE A 203 -3.59 5.65 -18.57
CA ILE A 203 -3.87 7.04 -18.95
C ILE A 203 -2.56 7.82 -18.81
N ASN A 204 -1.95 8.12 -19.95
CA ASN A 204 -0.70 8.86 -20.03
C ASN A 204 -1.01 10.33 -20.25
N PHE A 205 -0.65 11.17 -19.29
CA PHE A 205 -0.79 12.61 -19.43
C PHE A 205 0.44 13.20 -20.11
N SER A 206 0.20 14.07 -21.08
CA SER A 206 1.20 14.99 -21.64
C SER A 206 0.87 16.42 -21.21
N ALA A 207 1.77 17.37 -21.53
CA ALA A 207 1.53 18.79 -21.28
C ALA A 207 0.27 19.36 -21.96
N GLN A 208 -0.32 18.62 -22.91
CA GLN A 208 -1.49 19.04 -23.67
C GLN A 208 -2.74 18.20 -23.38
N THR A 209 -2.69 17.28 -22.41
CA THR A 209 -3.85 16.45 -22.10
C THR A 209 -4.92 17.26 -21.36
N SER A 210 -6.08 17.46 -22.01
CA SER A 210 -7.21 18.18 -21.42
C SER A 210 -8.14 17.26 -20.63
N ALA A 211 -8.95 17.82 -19.73
CA ALA A 211 -9.95 17.07 -18.96
C ALA A 211 -10.93 16.32 -19.89
N GLY A 212 -11.34 16.95 -20.99
CA GLY A 212 -12.19 16.32 -22.02
C GLY A 212 -11.52 15.12 -22.70
N GLN A 213 -10.22 15.18 -22.97
CA GLN A 213 -9.48 14.04 -23.51
C GLN A 213 -9.41 12.87 -22.51
N THR A 214 -9.10 13.16 -21.25
CA THR A 214 -9.09 12.15 -20.17
C THR A 214 -10.46 11.49 -20.02
N GLN A 215 -11.52 12.29 -20.04
CA GLN A 215 -12.88 11.77 -19.98
C GLN A 215 -13.19 10.86 -21.17
N ASN A 216 -12.84 11.27 -22.40
CA ASN A 216 -13.07 10.46 -23.60
C ASN A 216 -12.31 9.12 -23.54
N ILE A 217 -11.07 9.11 -23.03
CA ILE A 217 -10.29 7.88 -22.83
C ILE A 217 -10.99 6.94 -21.85
N ILE A 218 -11.46 7.47 -20.71
CA ILE A 218 -12.16 6.68 -19.69
C ILE A 218 -13.48 6.13 -20.25
N MET A 219 -14.29 7.01 -20.85
CA MET A 219 -15.62 6.65 -21.35
C MET A 219 -15.56 5.67 -22.52
N GLY A 220 -14.51 5.71 -23.34
CA GLY A 220 -14.29 4.76 -24.42
C GLY A 220 -14.01 3.32 -23.96
N LYS A 221 -13.73 3.10 -22.68
CA LYS A 221 -13.47 1.76 -22.09
C LYS A 221 -14.58 1.28 -21.15
N LEU A 222 -15.62 2.08 -20.96
CA LEU A 222 -16.75 1.74 -20.09
C LEU A 222 -17.98 1.37 -20.91
N ASP A 223 -18.72 0.39 -20.42
CA ASP A 223 -20.01 0.02 -20.98
C ASP A 223 -21.11 0.95 -20.46
N LYS A 224 -21.97 1.39 -21.38
CA LYS A 224 -23.18 2.14 -21.05
C LYS A 224 -24.20 1.19 -20.42
N ARG A 225 -24.55 1.43 -19.15
CA ARG A 225 -25.52 0.60 -18.39
C ARG A 225 -26.95 1.08 -18.59
N ARG A 226 -27.16 2.37 -18.37
CA ARG A 226 -28.44 3.08 -18.52
C ARG A 226 -28.14 4.56 -18.77
N LYS A 227 -29.17 5.37 -19.03
CA LYS A 227 -29.00 6.81 -19.28
C LYS A 227 -28.18 7.44 -18.14
N GLY A 228 -27.00 7.97 -18.48
CA GLY A 228 -26.10 8.64 -17.54
C GLY A 228 -25.30 7.73 -16.59
N VAL A 229 -25.28 6.40 -16.79
CA VAL A 229 -24.53 5.47 -15.94
C VAL A 229 -23.61 4.60 -16.77
N TYR A 230 -22.31 4.68 -16.46
CA TYR A 230 -21.23 3.94 -17.12
C TYR A 230 -20.50 3.09 -16.08
N GLY A 231 -20.03 1.92 -16.51
CA GLY A 231 -19.24 1.05 -15.66
C GLY A 231 -18.37 0.11 -16.47
N PRO A 232 -17.40 -0.56 -15.84
CA PRO A 232 -16.63 -1.63 -16.48
C PRO A 232 -17.56 -2.75 -16.98
N PRO A 233 -17.06 -3.65 -17.86
CA PRO A 233 -17.82 -4.82 -18.31
C PRO A 233 -18.42 -5.63 -17.16
N LEU A 234 -19.52 -6.35 -17.42
CA LEU A 234 -20.20 -7.14 -16.38
C LEU A 234 -19.23 -8.12 -15.72
N GLY A 235 -19.24 -8.14 -14.39
CA GLY A 235 -18.35 -8.99 -13.59
C GLY A 235 -16.91 -8.47 -13.46
N GLN A 236 -16.56 -7.36 -14.10
CA GLN A 236 -15.20 -6.82 -14.10
C GLN A 236 -15.10 -5.52 -13.29
N ARG A 237 -13.89 -5.24 -12.80
CA ARG A 237 -13.47 -4.02 -12.11
C ARG A 237 -12.41 -3.34 -12.97
N MET A 238 -12.39 -2.02 -13.02
CA MET A 238 -11.38 -1.28 -13.77
C MET A 238 -10.37 -0.63 -12.83
N VAL A 239 -9.09 -0.86 -13.10
CA VAL A 239 -7.97 -0.22 -12.40
C VAL A 239 -7.37 0.81 -13.32
N ARG A 240 -7.26 2.06 -12.89
CA ARG A 240 -6.70 3.11 -13.76
C ARG A 240 -5.34 3.54 -13.24
N LEU A 241 -4.35 3.45 -14.13
CA LEU A 241 -3.03 4.00 -13.91
C LEU A 241 -2.97 5.37 -14.57
N PHE A 242 -2.80 6.42 -13.77
CA PHE A 242 -2.54 7.75 -14.27
C PHE A 242 -1.03 8.01 -14.21
N GLN A 243 -0.43 8.12 -15.38
CA GLN A 243 0.99 8.40 -15.52
C GLN A 243 1.18 9.89 -15.84
N PHE A 244 1.71 10.62 -14.86
CA PHE A 244 2.29 11.95 -15.05
C PHE A 244 3.81 11.83 -15.08
N LEU A 245 4.46 12.67 -15.89
CA LEU A 245 5.91 12.76 -16.11
C LEU A 245 6.79 12.43 -14.88
N LEU A 246 6.39 12.87 -13.67
CA LEU A 246 7.13 12.73 -12.40
C LEU A 246 6.34 12.03 -11.26
N LEU A 247 5.05 11.73 -11.43
CA LEU A 247 4.17 11.17 -10.39
C LEU A 247 3.29 10.06 -10.96
N LEU A 248 3.30 8.89 -10.31
CA LEU A 248 2.46 7.75 -10.71
C LEU A 248 1.31 7.62 -9.72
N PHE A 249 0.14 8.08 -10.14
CA PHE A 249 -1.11 7.97 -9.37
C PHE A 249 -1.84 6.69 -9.77
N LEU A 250 -2.01 5.77 -8.82
CA LEU A 250 -2.87 4.61 -8.94
C LEU A 250 -4.26 4.96 -8.38
N PHE A 251 -5.16 5.39 -9.26
CA PHE A 251 -6.48 5.86 -8.83
C PHE A 251 -7.59 4.87 -9.21
N PHE A 252 -8.06 4.16 -8.19
CA PHE A 252 -9.21 3.27 -8.27
C PHE A 252 -10.52 4.07 -8.32
N VAL A 253 -11.39 3.79 -9.30
CA VAL A 253 -12.83 4.07 -9.14
C VAL A 253 -13.47 2.72 -8.99
N GLY A 254 -13.74 2.40 -7.74
CA GLY A 254 -14.70 1.39 -7.39
C GLY A 254 -16.08 1.79 -7.94
N TYR A 255 -16.49 1.04 -8.97
CA TYR A 255 -17.87 0.60 -9.20
C TYR A 255 -18.86 1.48 -9.95
N ARG A 256 -18.74 2.81 -10.02
CA ARG A 256 -19.70 3.62 -10.80
C ARG A 256 -19.19 5.03 -11.06
N LEU A 257 -19.18 5.45 -12.33
CA LEU A 257 -19.17 6.88 -12.66
C LEU A 257 -20.62 7.32 -12.87
N SER A 258 -21.12 8.17 -11.96
CA SER A 258 -22.38 8.88 -12.17
C SER A 258 -22.13 10.09 -13.08
N GLN A 259 -23.16 10.54 -13.80
CA GLN A 259 -23.09 11.76 -14.62
C GLN A 259 -22.58 13.00 -13.85
N ASN A 260 -22.73 13.05 -12.53
CA ASN A 260 -22.27 14.17 -11.71
C ASN A 260 -20.73 14.16 -11.53
N CYS A 261 -20.09 12.98 -11.45
CA CYS A 261 -18.63 12.88 -11.51
C CYS A 261 -18.09 13.23 -12.90
N VAL A 262 -18.87 12.97 -13.94
CA VAL A 262 -18.54 13.33 -15.33
C VAL A 262 -18.67 14.84 -15.55
N GLN A 263 -19.68 15.50 -14.95
CA GLN A 263 -19.84 16.96 -15.02
C GLN A 263 -18.80 17.73 -14.20
N ALA A 264 -18.35 17.19 -13.06
CA ALA A 264 -17.29 17.81 -12.25
C ALA A 264 -15.94 17.93 -13.00
N LEU A 265 -15.70 17.09 -14.02
CA LEU A 265 -14.53 17.16 -14.90
C LEU A 265 -14.68 18.19 -16.04
N ASN A 266 -15.89 18.66 -16.33
CA ASN A 266 -16.15 19.67 -17.37
C ASN A 266 -16.12 21.11 -16.83
N ASN A 267 -16.17 21.31 -15.52
CA ASN A 267 -16.27 22.62 -14.89
C ASN A 267 -14.95 23.12 -14.26
N ASN A 268 -13.84 22.41 -14.44
CA ASN A 268 -12.47 22.82 -14.10
C ASN A 268 -11.55 22.60 -15.30
#